data_AF-A0A916E9R8-F1
#
_entry.id   AF-A0A916E9R8-F1
#
_cell.length_a   1.000
_cell.length_b   1.000
_cell.length_c   1.000
_cell.angle_alpha   90.00
_cell.angle_beta   90.00
_cell.angle_gamma   90.00
#
_symmetry.space_group_name_H-M   'P 1'
#
loop_
_entity.id
_entity.type
_entity.pdbx_description
1 polymer ?
#
loop_
_entity_poly.entity_id
_entity_poly.type
_entity_poly.pdbx_seq_one_letter_code
_entity_poly.pdbx_strand_id
1 'polypeptide(L)'
;MEDSECSDNSDYEEDNIGHELQLLIDKLGFVDPLAVNDYINIDNRASAEEELSLQEIVDVVKGTNEREIEEEEEQDEISTIVVLNSIENVIKYIQQKDLEIGNLEMKNLIKLKKRIFFDNINEKKAK
;
A
#
# COMPACT_ATOMS: atom_id res chain seq x y z
N MET A 1 53.82 30.61 22.88
CA MET A 1 53.01 31.03 24.02
C MET A 1 52.11 32.15 23.50
N GLU A 2 50.83 31.97 23.27
CA GLU A 2 49.89 30.89 23.59
C GLU A 2 48.92 30.76 22.41
N ASP A 3 48.68 29.53 21.99
CA ASP A 3 47.61 29.20 21.06
C ASP A 3 46.29 29.46 21.80
N SER A 4 45.52 30.42 21.31
CA SER A 4 44.20 30.77 21.85
C SER A 4 43.27 29.59 21.59
N GLU A 5 43.12 28.73 22.60
CA GLU A 5 42.19 27.61 22.61
C GLU A 5 40.77 28.15 22.32
N CYS A 6 40.26 27.84 21.12
CA CYS A 6 38.83 27.83 20.87
C CYS A 6 38.22 26.80 21.82
N SER A 7 37.64 27.27 22.92
CA SER A 7 36.72 26.47 23.73
C SER A 7 35.47 26.22 22.89
N ASP A 8 35.54 25.20 22.04
CA ASP A 8 34.41 24.65 21.32
C ASP A 8 33.57 23.85 22.31
N ASN A 9 32.82 24.58 23.16
CA ASN A 9 31.74 23.99 23.94
C ASN A 9 30.55 23.78 22.98
N SER A 10 30.69 22.81 22.08
CA SER A 10 29.51 22.13 21.56
C SER A 10 29.08 21.17 22.66
N ASP A 11 28.21 21.65 23.54
CA ASP A 11 27.31 20.76 24.27
C ASP A 11 26.62 19.91 23.20
N TYR A 12 27.03 18.65 23.12
CA TYR A 12 26.43 17.65 22.28
C TYR A 12 24.96 17.56 22.69
N GLU A 13 24.07 18.15 21.88
CA GLU A 13 22.63 17.89 21.91
C GLU A 13 22.44 16.41 21.53
N GLU A 14 22.61 15.55 22.52
CA GLU A 14 22.47 14.10 22.43
C GLU A 14 20.99 13.78 22.13
N ASP A 15 20.69 13.49 20.87
CA ASP A 15 19.49 12.81 20.31
C ASP A 15 18.15 13.08 21.02
N ASN A 16 17.74 14.34 21.12
CA ASN A 16 16.43 14.73 21.68
C ASN A 16 15.22 14.30 20.80
N ILE A 17 15.47 13.90 19.55
CA ILE A 17 14.42 13.52 18.59
C ILE A 17 13.64 12.26 19.03
N GLY A 18 14.34 11.27 19.59
CA GLY A 18 13.72 10.01 20.01
C GLY A 18 12.78 10.20 21.20
N HIS A 19 13.17 11.05 22.15
CA HIS A 19 12.35 11.37 23.31
C HIS A 19 11.10 12.19 22.93
N GLU A 20 11.24 13.17 22.04
CA GLU A 20 10.10 13.96 21.55
C GLU A 20 9.08 13.10 20.79
N LEU A 21 9.55 12.19 19.93
CA LEU A 21 8.70 11.27 19.19
C LEU A 21 7.95 10.30 20.11
N GLN A 22 8.60 9.76 21.14
CA GLN A 22 7.93 8.91 22.13
C GLN A 22 6.80 9.66 22.84
N LEU A 23 7.04 10.91 23.26
CA LEU A 23 6.02 11.74 23.91
C LEU A 23 4.82 12.02 22.99
N LEU A 24 5.04 12.18 21.68
CA LEU A 24 3.98 12.36 20.69
C LEU A 24 3.16 11.10 20.49
N ILE A 25 3.81 9.93 20.38
CA ILE A 25 3.17 8.62 20.26
C ILE A 25 2.25 8.38 21.46
N ASP A 26 2.76 8.63 22.68
CA ASP A 26 2.02 8.44 23.92
C ASP A 26 0.81 9.40 24.00
N LYS A 27 0.97 10.64 23.52
CA LYS A 27 -0.10 11.65 23.51
C LYS A 27 -1.21 11.32 22.50
N LEU A 28 -0.88 10.68 21.39
CA LEU A 28 -1.84 10.34 20.33
C LEU A 28 -2.62 9.06 20.61
N GLY A 29 -2.12 8.21 21.51
CA GLY A 29 -2.87 7.06 22.04
C GLY A 29 -3.11 5.96 21.01
N PHE A 30 -2.10 5.65 20.19
CA PHE A 30 -2.15 4.51 19.27
C PHE A 30 -2.34 3.19 20.03
N VAL A 31 -3.13 2.27 19.47
CA VAL A 31 -3.43 0.97 20.10
C VAL A 31 -2.23 0.02 20.05
N ASP A 32 -1.34 0.21 19.08
CA ASP A 32 -0.10 -0.55 18.88
C ASP A 32 0.87 0.24 17.97
N PRO A 33 1.55 1.28 18.49
CA PRO A 33 2.47 2.10 17.69
C PRO A 33 3.77 1.33 17.36
N LEU A 34 4.38 1.66 16.22
CA LEU A 34 5.74 1.17 15.92
C LEU A 34 6.75 1.68 16.95
N ALA A 35 7.92 1.04 17.03
CA ALA A 35 8.98 1.56 17.87
C ALA A 35 9.48 2.91 17.33
N VAL A 36 9.90 3.82 18.21
CA VAL A 36 10.43 5.14 17.83
C VAL A 36 11.54 5.06 16.78
N ASN A 37 12.43 4.08 16.93
CA ASN A 37 13.52 3.86 15.98
C ASN A 37 13.01 3.43 14.59
N ASP A 38 11.87 2.74 14.50
CA ASP A 38 11.30 2.34 13.22
C ASP A 38 10.76 3.56 12.47
N TYR A 39 10.14 4.52 13.16
CA TYR A 39 9.74 5.79 12.56
C TYR A 39 10.94 6.57 12.01
N ILE A 40 12.02 6.67 12.79
CA ILE A 40 13.26 7.34 12.38
C ILE A 40 13.88 6.66 11.15
N ASN A 41 13.91 5.32 11.15
CA ASN A 41 14.49 4.55 10.06
C ASN A 41 13.68 4.62 8.76
N ILE A 42 12.34 4.70 8.85
CA ILE A 42 11.47 4.91 7.69
C ILE A 42 11.74 6.28 7.07
N ASP A 43 11.83 7.34 7.88
CA ASP A 43 12.07 8.70 7.39
C ASP A 43 13.46 8.83 6.73
N ASN A 44 14.46 8.17 7.32
CA ASN A 44 15.80 8.07 6.73
C ASN A 44 15.82 7.25 5.43
N ARG A 45 14.97 6.22 5.32
CA ARG A 45 14.82 5.42 4.09
C ARG A 45 14.09 6.20 2.99
N ALA A 46 13.05 6.97 3.33
CA ALA A 46 12.39 7.88 2.40
C ALA A 46 13.37 8.96 1.91
N SER A 47 14.27 9.43 2.78
CA SER A 47 15.38 10.31 2.41
C SER A 47 16.49 9.61 1.60
N ALA A 48 16.52 8.27 1.60
CA ALA A 48 17.45 7.44 0.83
C ALA A 48 16.80 6.85 -0.44
N GLU A 49 15.57 7.26 -0.79
CA GLU A 49 15.04 7.05 -2.13
C GLU A 49 15.96 7.77 -3.14
N GLU A 50 16.29 7.05 -4.20
CA GLU A 50 17.33 7.39 -5.18
C GLU A 50 17.14 8.82 -5.72
N GLU A 51 18.10 9.72 -5.46
CA GLU A 51 18.10 11.06 -6.09
C GLU A 51 18.13 10.87 -7.61
N LEU A 52 17.09 11.33 -8.30
CA LEU A 52 16.99 11.23 -9.76
C LEU A 52 18.25 11.81 -10.41
N SER A 53 18.85 11.03 -11.31
CA SER A 53 19.94 11.51 -12.14
C SER A 53 19.50 12.73 -12.95
N LEU A 54 20.40 13.70 -13.16
CA LEU A 54 20.13 14.86 -14.02
C LEU A 54 19.61 14.45 -15.41
N GLN A 55 20.05 13.29 -15.91
CA GLN A 55 19.58 12.74 -17.18
C GLN A 55 18.12 12.26 -17.08
N GLU A 56 17.74 11.60 -15.99
CA GLU A 56 16.36 11.17 -15.74
C GLU A 56 15.43 12.37 -15.58
N ILE A 57 15.86 13.41 -14.86
CA ILE A 57 15.10 14.66 -14.75
C ILE A 57 14.90 15.29 -16.14
N VAL A 58 15.94 15.34 -16.97
CA VAL A 58 15.87 15.87 -18.34
C VAL A 58 14.94 15.03 -19.21
N ASP A 59 14.95 13.71 -19.05
CA ASP A 59 14.12 12.79 -19.84
C ASP A 59 12.65 12.84 -19.42
N VAL A 60 12.36 13.05 -18.13
CA VAL A 60 11.02 13.36 -17.62
C VAL A 60 10.51 14.69 -18.19
N VAL A 61 11.32 15.75 -18.15
CA VAL A 61 10.95 17.09 -18.65
C VAL A 61 10.77 17.10 -20.17
N LYS A 62 11.57 16.34 -20.90
CA LYS A 62 11.45 16.19 -22.36
C LYS A 62 10.34 15.23 -22.78
N GLY A 63 9.69 14.55 -21.84
CA GLY A 63 8.69 13.52 -22.12
C GLY A 63 9.24 12.33 -22.90
N THR A 64 10.57 12.12 -22.85
CA THR A 64 11.25 10.99 -23.50
C THR A 64 11.45 9.82 -22.54
N ASN A 65 11.21 10.03 -21.24
CA ASN A 65 11.09 8.94 -20.28
C ASN A 65 9.68 8.34 -20.38
N GLU A 66 9.49 7.36 -21.28
CA GLU A 66 8.28 6.52 -21.34
C GLU A 66 8.23 5.47 -20.22
N ARG A 67 9.12 5.56 -19.22
CA ARG A 67 8.90 4.83 -17.96
C ARG A 67 7.91 5.63 -17.14
N GLU A 68 6.64 5.44 -17.46
CA GLU A 68 5.67 5.29 -16.39
C GLU A 68 6.26 4.20 -15.49
N ILE A 69 6.69 4.57 -14.29
CA ILE A 69 6.71 3.60 -13.19
C ILE A 69 5.22 3.36 -12.92
N GLU A 70 4.56 2.62 -13.80
CA GLU A 70 3.50 1.75 -13.37
C GLU A 70 4.22 0.81 -12.42
N GLU A 71 4.15 1.11 -11.13
CA GLU A 71 4.15 0.06 -10.14
C GLU A 71 3.05 -0.89 -10.62
N GLU A 72 3.44 -1.93 -11.37
CA GLU A 72 2.63 -3.12 -11.50
C GLU A 72 2.50 -3.60 -10.06
N GLU A 73 1.50 -3.09 -9.33
CA GLU A 73 0.95 -3.77 -8.18
C GLU A 73 0.70 -5.19 -8.70
N GLU A 74 1.52 -6.15 -8.30
CA GLU A 74 1.26 -7.56 -8.50
C GLU A 74 -0.12 -7.80 -7.88
N GLN A 75 -1.17 -7.73 -8.71
CA GLN A 75 -2.50 -8.02 -8.23
C GLN A 75 -2.50 -9.51 -7.91
N ASP A 76 -2.54 -9.81 -6.62
CA ASP A 76 -2.67 -11.16 -6.12
C ASP A 76 -3.75 -11.91 -6.93
N GLU A 77 -3.37 -13.03 -7.52
CA GLU A 77 -4.26 -13.81 -8.37
C GLU A 77 -5.46 -14.29 -7.56
N ILE A 78 -6.65 -13.76 -7.85
CA ILE A 78 -7.86 -14.09 -7.08
C ILE A 78 -8.32 -15.50 -7.44
N SER A 79 -8.27 -16.41 -6.47
CA SER A 79 -8.78 -17.77 -6.63
C SER A 79 -10.24 -17.81 -7.07
N THR A 80 -10.59 -18.71 -7.99
CA THR A 80 -11.98 -18.92 -8.45
C THR A 80 -12.96 -19.17 -7.29
N ILE A 81 -12.51 -19.84 -6.22
CA ILE A 81 -13.36 -20.11 -5.05
C ILE A 81 -13.76 -18.80 -4.36
N VAL A 82 -12.82 -17.87 -4.23
CA VAL A 82 -13.05 -16.54 -3.64
C VAL A 82 -14.08 -15.78 -4.49
N VAL A 83 -13.90 -15.76 -5.82
CA VAL A 83 -14.85 -15.10 -6.74
C VAL A 83 -16.27 -15.66 -6.60
N LEU A 84 -16.41 -17.00 -6.57
CA LEU A 84 -17.72 -17.66 -6.45
C LEU A 84 -18.40 -17.34 -5.11
N ASN A 85 -17.63 -17.28 -4.02
CA ASN A 85 -18.13 -16.90 -2.71
C ASN A 85 -18.54 -15.42 -2.64
N SER A 86 -17.77 -14.53 -3.26
CA SER A 86 -18.11 -13.10 -3.34
C SER A 86 -19.42 -12.87 -4.08
N ILE A 87 -19.65 -13.54 -5.20
CA ILE A 87 -20.93 -13.46 -5.94
C ILE A 87 -22.09 -14.00 -5.09
N GLU A 88 -21.88 -15.11 -4.37
CA GLU A 88 -22.88 -15.65 -3.45
C GLU A 88 -23.23 -14.67 -2.33
N ASN A 89 -22.23 -13.99 -1.76
CA ASN A 89 -22.44 -12.99 -0.73
C ASN A 89 -23.22 -11.78 -1.24
N VAL A 90 -22.96 -11.32 -2.47
CA VAL A 90 -23.74 -10.26 -3.13
C VAL A 90 -25.20 -10.69 -3.27
N ILE A 91 -25.47 -11.89 -3.77
CA ILE A 91 -26.84 -12.41 -3.92
C ILE A 91 -27.56 -12.45 -2.56
N LYS A 92 -26.90 -12.98 -1.52
CA LYS A 92 -27.44 -13.03 -0.16
C LYS A 92 -27.73 -11.63 0.38
N TYR A 93 -26.80 -10.70 0.21
CA TYR A 93 -26.96 -9.32 0.67
C TYR A 93 -28.18 -8.65 0.03
N ILE A 94 -28.33 -8.78 -1.29
CA ILE A 94 -29.49 -8.26 -2.03
C ILE A 94 -30.80 -8.83 -1.47
N GLN A 95 -30.86 -10.15 -1.26
CA GLN A 95 -32.05 -10.82 -0.72
C GLN A 95 -32.35 -10.43 0.74
N GLN A 96 -31.32 -10.26 1.57
CA GLN A 96 -31.47 -9.91 2.99
C GLN A 96 -31.91 -8.46 3.20
N LYS A 97 -31.41 -7.55 2.36
CA LYS A 97 -31.72 -6.12 2.44
C LYS A 97 -32.96 -5.74 1.64
N ASP A 98 -33.59 -6.72 0.97
CA ASP A 98 -34.74 -6.51 0.08
C ASP A 98 -34.50 -5.34 -0.88
N LEU A 99 -33.29 -5.30 -1.46
CA LEU A 99 -32.97 -4.25 -2.41
C LEU A 99 -33.85 -4.46 -3.65
N GLU A 100 -34.41 -3.39 -4.18
CA GLU A 100 -35.24 -3.37 -5.40
C GLU A 100 -34.40 -3.62 -6.67
N ILE A 101 -33.55 -4.64 -6.64
CA ILE A 101 -32.80 -5.10 -7.80
C ILE A 101 -33.73 -5.91 -8.69
N GLY A 102 -33.77 -5.52 -9.96
CA GLY A 102 -34.62 -6.16 -10.95
C GLY A 102 -34.30 -7.65 -11.14
N ASN A 103 -35.30 -8.38 -11.63
CA ASN A 103 -35.18 -9.81 -11.88
C ASN A 103 -34.11 -10.13 -12.94
N LEU A 104 -33.86 -9.20 -13.87
CA LEU A 104 -32.89 -9.35 -14.94
C LEU A 104 -31.46 -9.33 -14.39
N GLU A 105 -31.17 -8.37 -13.52
CA GLU A 105 -29.90 -8.19 -12.82
C GLU A 105 -29.59 -9.42 -11.97
N MET A 106 -30.57 -9.90 -11.18
CA MET A 106 -30.42 -11.12 -10.38
C MET A 106 -30.14 -12.36 -11.26
N LYS A 107 -30.86 -12.49 -12.39
CA LYS A 107 -30.60 -13.58 -13.37
C LYS A 107 -29.20 -13.49 -13.97
N ASN A 108 -28.72 -12.29 -14.27
CA ASN A 108 -27.40 -12.09 -14.85
C ASN A 108 -26.29 -12.45 -13.86
N LEU A 109 -26.43 -12.09 -12.58
CA LEU A 109 -25.54 -12.51 -11.50
C LEU A 109 -25.47 -14.04 -11.36
N ILE A 110 -26.62 -14.72 -11.37
CA ILE A 110 -26.68 -16.18 -11.29
C ILE A 110 -26.02 -16.83 -12.53
N LYS A 111 -26.24 -16.27 -13.72
CA LYS A 111 -25.59 -16.75 -14.97
C LYS A 111 -24.09 -16.57 -14.92
N LEU A 112 -23.60 -15.43 -14.43
CA LEU A 112 -22.18 -15.15 -14.28
C LEU A 112 -21.51 -16.16 -13.35
N LYS A 113 -22.11 -16.41 -12.17
CA LYS A 113 -21.63 -17.43 -11.23
C LYS A 113 -21.50 -18.80 -11.89
N LYS A 114 -22.52 -19.24 -12.63
CA LYS A 114 -22.51 -20.53 -13.34
C LYS A 114 -21.43 -20.59 -14.39
N ARG A 115 -21.27 -19.52 -15.19
CA ARG A 115 -20.25 -19.46 -16.25
C ARG A 115 -18.84 -19.62 -15.69
N ILE A 116 -18.49 -18.84 -14.67
CA ILE A 116 -17.19 -18.93 -14.00
C ILE A 116 -16.93 -20.34 -13.45
N PHE A 117 -17.95 -20.97 -12.86
CA PHE A 117 -17.82 -22.34 -12.36
C PHE A 117 -17.55 -23.35 -13.48
N PHE A 118 -18.26 -23.25 -14.62
CA PHE A 118 -18.04 -24.15 -15.75
C PHE A 118 -16.69 -23.92 -16.42
N ASP A 119 -16.28 -22.68 -16.61
CA ASP A 119 -15.00 -22.33 -17.23
C ASP A 119 -13.83 -22.90 -16.42
N ASN A 120 -13.86 -22.77 -15.08
CA ASN A 120 -12.86 -23.39 -14.17
C ASN A 120 -12.83 -24.93 -14.26
N ILE A 121 -13.99 -25.59 -14.39
CA ILE A 121 -14.02 -27.05 -14.58
C ILE A 121 -13.37 -27.44 -15.91
N ASN A 122 -13.63 -26.67 -16.97
CA ASN A 122 -13.13 -26.96 -18.31
C ASN A 122 -11.62 -26.73 -18.39
N GLU A 123 -11.11 -25.66 -17.79
CA GLU A 123 -9.66 -25.42 -17.68
C GLU A 123 -8.94 -26.54 -16.94
N LYS A 124 -9.52 -27.03 -15.84
CA LYS A 124 -8.96 -28.17 -15.08
C LYS A 124 -8.97 -29.50 -15.84
N LYS A 125 -9.84 -29.66 -16.85
CA LYS A 125 -9.88 -30.85 -17.71
C LYS A 125 -8.96 -30.76 -18.92
N ALA A 126 -8.55 -29.54 -19.30
CA ALA A 126 -7.69 -29.27 -20.44
C ALA A 126 -6.19 -29.30 -20.08
N LYS A 127 -5.86 -29.20 -18.79
CA LYS A 127 -4.54 -29.49 -18.21
C LYS A 127 -4.40 -30.96 -17.88
#